data_AF-A0A0F9GVL2-F1
#
_entry.id   AF-A0A0F9GVL2-F1
#
_cell.length_a   1.000
_cell.length_b   1.000
_cell.length_c   1.000
_cell.angle_alpha   90.00
_cell.angle_beta   90.00
_cell.angle_gamma   90.00
#
_symmetry.space_group_name_H-M   'P 1'
#
loop_
_entity.id
_entity.type
_entity.pdbx_description
1 polymer ?
#
loop_
_entity_poly.entity_id
_entity_poly.type
_entity_poly.pdbx_seq_one_letter_code
_entity_poly.pdbx_strand_id
1 'polypeptide(L)'
;RRVPYTKDSTKNTVASKVVDIGEQIGVHIWYPAFRSFGEGIFITFTEGDEDFPNINNYINRTKFLNKIQNGAGLNEDAKSIIDAWKAISSWENNNQKEEGEIVDWSSINREPLFVWLHTLSHTLIKNISIYAGYNSASIRERIYVKKDKTGTVINGGILIYVTSIGSDGGMGGLIQLADVISDILEKSIESLTFCSNDPLCDEKKKEISMKNGAGCHSCLLISETSCEHRNFYLDRHLITRFR
;
A
#
# COMPACT_ATOMS: atom_id res chain seq x y z
N ARG A 1 -26.63 20.00 -2.44
CA ARG A 1 -26.57 18.53 -2.53
C ARG A 1 -26.45 18.17 -4.01
N ARG A 2 -25.23 18.01 -4.53
CA ARG A 2 -24.98 17.52 -5.89
C ARG A 2 -24.30 16.16 -5.74
N VAL A 3 -24.93 15.13 -6.29
CA VAL A 3 -24.41 13.77 -6.39
C VAL A 3 -23.26 13.74 -7.40
N PRO A 4 -22.26 12.87 -7.26
CA PRO A 4 -21.19 12.73 -8.23
C PRO A 4 -21.74 12.36 -9.61
N TYR A 5 -21.14 12.94 -10.64
CA TYR A 5 -21.46 12.71 -12.05
C TYR A 5 -21.10 11.26 -12.43
N THR A 6 -22.08 10.38 -12.59
CA THR A 6 -21.90 9.16 -13.39
C THR A 6 -22.24 9.54 -14.83
N LYS A 7 -21.23 9.74 -15.68
CA LYS A 7 -21.43 9.87 -17.12
C LYS A 7 -21.59 8.49 -17.74
N ASP A 8 -22.52 8.42 -18.67
CA ASP A 8 -23.09 7.23 -19.27
C ASP A 8 -22.08 6.34 -20.03
N SER A 9 -22.34 5.04 -19.88
CA SER A 9 -22.02 3.86 -20.70
C SER A 9 -21.24 4.05 -22.02
N THR A 10 -20.09 3.35 -22.17
CA THR A 10 -19.60 2.66 -23.41
C THR A 10 -18.16 2.09 -23.36
N LYS A 11 -17.53 1.91 -22.19
CA LYS A 11 -16.34 1.05 -22.05
C LYS A 11 -16.48 0.22 -20.78
N ASN A 12 -15.88 -0.97 -20.69
CA ASN A 12 -15.92 -1.88 -19.55
C ASN A 12 -15.48 -1.20 -18.23
N THR A 13 -16.35 -0.39 -17.65
CA THR A 13 -16.19 0.26 -16.37
C THR A 13 -16.62 -0.72 -15.31
N VAL A 14 -15.66 -1.27 -14.58
CA VAL A 14 -15.96 -1.99 -13.33
C VAL A 14 -16.69 -0.99 -12.43
N ALA A 15 -17.97 -1.28 -12.14
CA ALA A 15 -18.79 -0.41 -11.31
C ALA A 15 -18.17 -0.28 -9.92
N SER A 16 -18.05 0.95 -9.40
CA SER A 16 -17.57 1.19 -8.04
C SER A 16 -18.45 0.42 -7.04
N LYS A 17 -17.85 -0.47 -6.24
CA LYS A 17 -18.52 -1.24 -5.20
C LYS A 17 -18.29 -0.61 -3.83
N VAL A 18 -19.30 -0.62 -2.97
CA VAL A 18 -19.15 -0.23 -1.57
C VAL A 18 -18.39 -1.33 -0.84
N VAL A 19 -17.22 -1.00 -0.28
CA VAL A 19 -16.41 -1.90 0.55
C VAL A 19 -16.66 -1.56 2.02
N ASP A 20 -17.03 -2.56 2.82
CA ASP A 20 -17.21 -2.41 4.26
C ASP A 20 -15.87 -2.58 5.00
N ILE A 21 -15.51 -1.57 5.79
CA ILE A 21 -14.29 -1.45 6.60
C ILE A 21 -14.60 -1.32 8.10
N GLY A 22 -15.86 -1.54 8.51
CA GLY A 22 -16.29 -1.40 9.91
C GLY A 22 -15.71 -2.48 10.82
N GLU A 23 -15.43 -2.12 12.07
CA GLU A 23 -15.01 -3.03 13.13
C GLU A 23 -16.15 -3.24 14.13
N GLN A 24 -16.44 -4.51 14.45
CA GLN A 24 -17.50 -4.83 15.39
C GLN A 24 -17.01 -4.71 16.83
N ILE A 25 -17.56 -3.74 17.59
CA ILE A 25 -17.27 -3.55 19.02
C ILE A 25 -18.59 -3.71 19.78
N GLY A 26 -18.76 -4.87 20.42
CA GLY A 26 -20.00 -5.27 21.09
C GLY A 26 -21.14 -5.52 20.10
N VAL A 27 -22.28 -4.83 20.30
CA VAL A 27 -23.45 -4.87 19.39
C VAL A 27 -23.41 -3.80 18.31
N HIS A 28 -22.34 -2.99 18.26
CA HIS A 28 -22.20 -1.87 17.34
C HIS A 28 -21.09 -2.13 16.34
N ILE A 29 -21.32 -1.71 15.09
CA ILE A 29 -20.27 -1.64 14.07
C ILE A 29 -19.73 -0.21 14.08
N TRP A 30 -18.46 -0.08 14.43
CA TRP A 30 -17.76 1.19 14.49
C TRP A 30 -16.99 1.41 13.19
N TYR A 31 -17.10 2.63 12.66
CA TYR A 31 -16.34 3.07 11.49
C TYR A 31 -15.42 4.20 11.92
N PRO A 32 -14.11 4.15 11.60
CA PRO A 32 -13.25 5.31 11.78
C PRO A 32 -13.75 6.44 10.87
N ALA A 33 -14.38 7.46 11.45
CA ALA A 33 -15.00 8.55 10.70
C ALA A 33 -14.27 9.88 10.93
N PHE A 34 -13.70 10.43 9.85
CA PHE A 34 -13.23 11.81 9.77
C PHE A 34 -13.90 12.44 8.55
N ARG A 35 -14.59 13.57 8.73
CA ARG A 35 -15.27 14.25 7.62
C ARG A 35 -14.36 15.31 7.01
N SER A 36 -13.65 14.92 5.96
CA SER A 36 -12.97 15.84 5.05
C SER A 36 -13.87 16.21 3.89
N PHE A 37 -13.78 17.44 3.41
CA PHE A 37 -14.35 17.85 2.12
C PHE A 37 -13.21 18.00 1.12
N GLY A 38 -13.30 17.32 -0.03
CA GLY A 38 -12.27 17.33 -1.06
C GLY A 38 -12.45 16.20 -2.07
N GLU A 39 -11.41 15.96 -2.85
CA GLU A 39 -11.35 14.88 -3.85
C GLU A 39 -10.50 13.73 -3.33
N GLY A 40 -10.77 12.51 -3.80
CA GLY A 40 -9.96 11.36 -3.47
C GLY A 40 -10.16 10.20 -4.43
N ILE A 41 -9.13 9.35 -4.50
CA ILE A 41 -9.11 8.09 -5.23
C ILE A 41 -8.90 6.98 -4.20
N PHE A 42 -9.76 5.97 -4.25
CA PHE A 42 -9.61 4.75 -3.46
C PHE A 42 -9.15 3.61 -4.37
N ILE A 43 -8.00 3.02 -4.04
CA ILE A 43 -7.39 1.91 -4.75
C ILE A 43 -7.51 0.69 -3.83
N THR A 44 -8.14 -0.36 -4.31
CA THR A 44 -8.30 -1.63 -3.57
C THR A 44 -8.18 -2.78 -4.55
N PHE A 45 -7.86 -3.96 -4.03
CA PHE A 45 -7.88 -5.18 -4.83
C PHE A 45 -9.32 -5.61 -5.11
N THR A 46 -9.56 -6.20 -6.29
CA THR A 46 -10.86 -6.78 -6.66
C THR A 46 -11.25 -7.86 -5.66
N GLU A 47 -12.48 -7.81 -5.14
CA GLU A 47 -12.98 -8.90 -4.30
C GLU A 47 -13.17 -10.17 -5.14
N GLY A 48 -12.42 -11.23 -4.83
CA GLY A 48 -12.50 -12.52 -5.51
C GLY A 48 -11.53 -12.70 -6.69
N ASP A 49 -10.67 -11.73 -6.99
CA ASP A 49 -9.47 -12.03 -7.79
C ASP A 49 -8.49 -12.84 -6.94
N GLU A 50 -8.38 -14.13 -7.25
CA GLU A 50 -7.37 -15.02 -6.67
C GLU A 50 -5.96 -14.77 -7.27
N ASP A 51 -5.89 -13.97 -8.34
CA ASP A 51 -4.72 -13.87 -9.24
C ASP A 51 -3.71 -12.77 -8.91
N PHE A 52 -4.06 -11.77 -8.07
CA PHE A 52 -3.05 -10.90 -7.45
C PHE A 52 -2.97 -11.24 -5.97
N PRO A 53 -1.75 -11.47 -5.44
CA PRO A 53 -1.60 -12.42 -4.37
C PRO A 53 -2.37 -11.92 -3.16
N ASN A 54 -3.30 -12.72 -2.67
CA ASN A 54 -3.38 -12.85 -1.24
C ASN A 54 -1.92 -13.07 -0.81
N ILE A 55 -1.29 -12.04 -0.23
CA ILE A 55 0.16 -12.03 -0.03
C ILE A 55 0.52 -13.31 0.72
N ASN A 56 -0.41 -13.78 1.59
CA ASN A 56 -0.47 -15.06 2.32
C ASN A 56 -0.60 -16.35 1.45
N ASN A 57 -1.24 -16.33 0.27
CA ASN A 57 -1.33 -17.48 -0.66
C ASN A 57 -0.17 -17.58 -1.67
N TYR A 58 0.45 -16.46 -2.11
CA TYR A 58 1.76 -16.57 -2.79
C TYR A 58 2.80 -17.16 -1.81
N ILE A 59 2.62 -16.96 -0.48
CA ILE A 59 3.27 -17.71 0.61
C ILE A 59 2.74 -19.15 0.70
N ASN A 60 2.36 -19.79 -0.40
CA ASN A 60 2.49 -21.23 -0.46
C ASN A 60 3.98 -21.58 -0.56
N ARG A 61 4.68 -21.27 0.53
CA ARG A 61 6.04 -21.66 0.92
C ARG A 61 6.33 -23.07 0.42
N THR A 62 5.35 -23.96 0.56
CA THR A 62 5.42 -25.36 0.19
C THR A 62 5.55 -25.62 -1.31
N LYS A 63 4.71 -25.02 -2.17
CA LYS A 63 4.74 -25.30 -3.63
C LYS A 63 6.00 -24.75 -4.30
N PHE A 64 6.43 -23.53 -3.92
CA PHE A 64 7.62 -22.90 -4.48
C PHE A 64 8.92 -23.54 -3.98
N LEU A 65 9.05 -23.81 -2.67
CA LEU A 65 10.23 -24.50 -2.13
C LEU A 65 10.38 -25.92 -2.69
N ASN A 66 9.27 -26.65 -2.88
CA ASN A 66 9.32 -27.97 -3.53
C ASN A 66 9.86 -27.88 -4.97
N LYS A 67 9.55 -26.81 -5.71
CA LYS A 67 10.04 -26.61 -7.08
C LYS A 67 11.55 -26.29 -7.12
N ILE A 68 12.06 -25.55 -6.13
CA ILE A 68 13.50 -25.26 -5.97
C ILE A 68 14.28 -26.48 -5.48
N GLN A 69 13.76 -27.20 -4.49
CA GLN A 69 14.40 -28.42 -3.95
C GLN A 69 14.56 -29.51 -5.01
N ASN A 70 13.69 -29.52 -6.02
CA ASN A 70 13.76 -30.44 -7.17
C ASN A 70 14.79 -30.03 -8.25
N GLY A 71 15.70 -29.10 -7.96
CA GLY A 71 16.92 -28.88 -8.76
C GLY A 71 16.75 -28.02 -10.01
N ALA A 72 15.64 -27.28 -10.16
CA ALA A 72 15.56 -26.23 -11.17
C ALA A 72 16.51 -25.08 -10.76
N GLY A 73 17.49 -24.77 -11.61
CA GLY A 73 18.37 -23.61 -11.39
C GLY A 73 17.57 -22.34 -11.11
N LEU A 74 18.08 -21.50 -10.21
CA LEU A 74 17.40 -20.24 -9.84
C LEU A 74 17.52 -19.24 -10.99
N ASN A 75 16.44 -19.10 -11.78
CA ASN A 75 16.30 -17.96 -12.70
C ASN A 75 16.16 -16.65 -11.90
N GLU A 76 16.25 -15.51 -12.58
CA GLU A 76 16.12 -14.19 -11.94
C GLU A 76 14.78 -14.03 -11.21
N ASP A 77 13.69 -14.54 -11.77
CA ASP A 77 12.36 -14.56 -11.15
C ASP A 77 12.37 -15.30 -9.80
N ALA A 78 13.01 -16.47 -9.72
CA ALA A 78 13.09 -17.24 -8.48
C ALA A 78 13.91 -16.52 -7.41
N LYS A 79 14.94 -15.76 -7.80
CA LYS A 79 15.72 -14.94 -6.87
C LYS A 79 14.90 -13.76 -6.35
N SER A 80 14.19 -13.05 -7.25
CA SER A 80 13.27 -11.96 -6.89
C SER A 80 12.30 -12.45 -5.81
N ILE A 81 11.60 -13.55 -6.08
CA ILE A 81 10.66 -14.19 -5.17
C ILE A 81 11.31 -14.53 -3.80
N ILE A 82 12.49 -15.14 -3.78
CA ILE A 82 13.22 -15.45 -2.53
C ILE A 82 13.53 -14.18 -1.74
N ASP A 83 13.94 -13.11 -2.40
CA ASP A 83 14.32 -11.88 -1.71
C ASP A 83 13.09 -11.11 -1.21
N ALA A 84 11.94 -11.21 -1.90
CA ALA A 84 10.65 -10.78 -1.37
C ALA A 84 10.27 -11.57 -0.11
N TRP A 85 10.43 -12.90 -0.11
CA TRP A 85 10.19 -13.73 1.09
C TRP A 85 11.02 -13.28 2.27
N LYS A 86 12.31 -13.00 2.06
CA LYS A 86 13.19 -12.51 3.11
C LYS A 86 12.71 -11.18 3.68
N ALA A 87 12.21 -10.27 2.84
CA ALA A 87 11.65 -9.00 3.29
C ALA A 87 10.39 -9.23 4.14
N ILE A 88 9.43 -10.02 3.67
CA ILE A 88 8.20 -10.36 4.41
C ILE A 88 8.52 -10.98 5.77
N SER A 89 9.33 -12.04 5.79
CA SER A 89 9.69 -12.74 7.03
C SER A 89 10.44 -11.83 8.00
N SER A 90 11.20 -10.86 7.48
CA SER A 90 11.86 -9.85 8.30
C SER A 90 10.85 -8.91 8.97
N TRP A 91 9.74 -8.58 8.32
CA TRP A 91 8.64 -7.83 8.93
C TRP A 91 7.82 -8.68 9.91
N GLU A 92 7.47 -9.93 9.55
CA GLU A 92 6.69 -10.83 10.40
C GLU A 92 7.40 -11.20 11.71
N ASN A 93 8.67 -11.62 11.64
CA ASN A 93 9.40 -12.08 12.82
C ASN A 93 9.72 -10.94 13.81
N ASN A 94 9.76 -9.71 13.33
CA ASN A 94 10.03 -8.53 14.15
C ASN A 94 8.74 -7.90 14.72
N ASN A 95 7.58 -8.51 14.46
CA ASN A 95 6.34 -8.25 15.18
C ASN A 95 6.38 -9.02 16.50
N GLN A 96 7.18 -8.54 17.46
CA GLN A 96 7.01 -8.97 18.84
C GLN A 96 5.56 -8.68 19.23
N LYS A 97 4.79 -9.75 19.46
CA LYS A 97 3.52 -9.65 20.17
C LYS A 97 3.90 -9.11 21.55
N GLU A 98 3.60 -7.85 21.82
CA GLU A 98 3.57 -7.38 23.20
C GLU A 98 2.52 -8.27 23.90
N GLU A 99 2.98 -9.21 24.72
CA GLU A 99 2.10 -10.11 25.47
C GLU A 99 1.34 -9.28 26.51
N GLY A 100 0.12 -8.87 26.14
CA GLY A 100 -0.80 -8.17 27.03
C GLY A 100 -1.50 -7.02 26.33
N GLU A 101 -2.84 -7.10 26.30
CA GLU A 101 -3.78 -6.00 26.09
C GLU A 101 -3.93 -5.42 24.66
N ILE A 102 -5.16 -5.61 24.14
CA ILE A 102 -5.83 -4.86 23.05
C ILE A 102 -5.10 -4.91 21.70
N VAL A 103 -5.78 -5.47 20.67
CA VAL A 103 -5.34 -5.34 19.28
C VAL A 103 -5.44 -3.86 18.89
N ASP A 104 -4.37 -3.11 19.14
CA ASP A 104 -4.26 -1.70 18.79
C ASP A 104 -3.85 -1.55 17.32
N TRP A 105 -4.18 -0.41 16.70
CA TRP A 105 -3.79 -0.04 15.34
C TRP A 105 -2.28 -0.15 15.11
N SER A 106 -1.46 -0.06 16.17
CA SER A 106 -0.03 -0.31 16.15
C SER A 106 0.37 -1.71 15.67
N SER A 107 -0.46 -2.73 15.90
CA SER A 107 -0.24 -4.10 15.44
C SER A 107 -0.50 -4.26 13.93
N ILE A 108 -1.51 -3.55 13.40
CA ILE A 108 -1.89 -3.56 11.97
C ILE A 108 -0.77 -2.93 11.13
N ASN A 109 -0.15 -1.87 11.65
CA ASN A 109 0.86 -1.11 10.91
C ASN A 109 2.14 -1.90 10.61
N ARG A 110 2.30 -3.10 11.18
CA ARG A 110 3.47 -3.95 10.94
C ARG A 110 3.16 -5.19 10.11
N GLU A 111 1.92 -5.37 9.67
CA GLU A 111 1.54 -6.45 8.77
C GLU A 111 2.20 -6.25 7.40
N PRO A 112 2.77 -7.28 6.76
CA PRO A 112 3.43 -7.12 5.45
C PRO A 112 2.55 -6.47 4.39
N LEU A 113 1.25 -6.79 4.34
CA LEU A 113 0.31 -6.15 3.41
C LEU A 113 0.13 -4.65 3.73
N PHE A 114 0.08 -4.28 5.00
CA PHE A 114 0.03 -2.87 5.39
C PHE A 114 1.28 -2.13 4.90
N VAL A 115 2.47 -2.66 5.20
CA VAL A 115 3.75 -2.03 4.81
C VAL A 115 3.85 -1.92 3.30
N TRP A 116 3.36 -2.92 2.56
CA TRP A 116 3.27 -2.90 1.10
C TRP A 116 2.38 -1.77 0.60
N LEU A 117 1.14 -1.68 1.10
CA LEU A 117 0.17 -0.65 0.70
C LEU A 117 0.67 0.76 1.06
N HIS A 118 1.25 0.89 2.25
CA HIS A 118 1.83 2.13 2.76
C HIS A 118 3.07 2.58 1.96
N THR A 119 3.92 1.62 1.56
CA THR A 119 5.06 1.92 0.70
C THR A 119 4.59 2.36 -0.69
N LEU A 120 3.57 1.68 -1.25
CA LEU A 120 3.01 2.03 -2.55
C LEU A 120 2.36 3.42 -2.51
N SER A 121 1.58 3.73 -1.48
CA SER A 121 0.90 5.02 -1.35
C SER A 121 1.86 6.20 -1.33
N HIS A 122 3.02 6.06 -0.68
CA HIS A 122 4.09 7.07 -0.71
C HIS A 122 4.59 7.35 -2.13
N THR A 123 4.81 6.31 -2.93
CA THR A 123 5.23 6.48 -4.33
C THR A 123 4.12 7.02 -5.21
N LEU A 124 2.88 6.61 -4.96
CA LEU A 124 1.71 7.14 -5.63
C LEU A 124 1.57 8.64 -5.35
N ILE A 125 1.72 9.10 -4.11
CA ILE A 125 1.66 10.53 -3.77
C ILE A 125 2.71 11.33 -4.56
N LYS A 126 3.95 10.83 -4.66
CA LYS A 126 5.03 11.48 -5.42
C LYS A 126 4.73 11.55 -6.92
N ASN A 127 4.17 10.50 -7.51
CA ASN A 127 3.84 10.48 -8.93
C ASN A 127 2.57 11.29 -9.21
N ILE A 128 1.52 11.14 -8.40
CA ILE A 128 0.28 11.92 -8.49
C ILE A 128 0.57 13.42 -8.37
N SER A 129 1.49 13.84 -7.49
CA SER A 129 1.86 15.26 -7.38
C SER A 129 2.45 15.81 -8.68
N ILE A 130 3.23 14.99 -9.41
CA ILE A 130 3.79 15.35 -10.71
C ILE A 130 2.68 15.41 -11.78
N TYR A 131 1.79 14.41 -11.81
CA TYR A 131 0.74 14.31 -12.83
C TYR A 131 -0.38 15.35 -12.67
N ALA A 132 -0.89 15.55 -11.44
CA ALA A 132 -1.97 16.49 -11.17
C ALA A 132 -1.48 17.92 -10.84
N GLY A 133 -0.17 18.12 -10.69
CA GLY A 133 0.41 19.42 -10.34
C GLY A 133 0.11 19.87 -8.91
N TYR A 134 -0.42 18.99 -8.06
CA TYR A 134 -0.58 19.27 -6.64
C TYR A 134 0.77 19.33 -5.95
N ASN A 135 0.91 20.20 -4.94
CA ASN A 135 1.98 20.04 -3.96
C ASN A 135 1.83 18.67 -3.26
N SER A 136 2.89 17.87 -3.21
CA SER A 136 2.87 16.57 -2.54
C SER A 136 2.44 16.66 -1.07
N ALA A 137 2.71 17.78 -0.40
CA ALA A 137 2.29 18.03 0.99
C ALA A 137 0.77 18.25 1.14
N SER A 138 0.07 18.59 0.05
CA SER A 138 -1.38 18.79 0.00
C SER A 138 -2.16 17.49 -0.25
N ILE A 139 -1.48 16.46 -0.79
CA ILE A 139 -2.01 15.12 -0.98
C ILE A 139 -1.75 14.29 0.28
N ARG A 140 -2.77 13.59 0.76
CA ARG A 140 -2.71 12.72 1.92
C ARG A 140 -3.07 11.29 1.57
N GLU A 141 -2.63 10.38 2.40
CA GLU A 141 -2.97 8.97 2.32
C GLU A 141 -3.66 8.48 3.59
N ARG A 142 -4.42 7.41 3.42
CA ARG A 142 -4.89 6.55 4.50
C ARG A 142 -4.88 5.10 4.03
N ILE A 143 -4.37 4.22 4.88
CA ILE A 143 -4.27 2.79 4.59
C ILE A 143 -5.36 2.04 5.34
N TYR A 144 -6.08 1.20 4.61
CA TYR A 144 -7.10 0.32 5.16
C TYR A 144 -6.65 -1.12 5.03
N VAL A 145 -6.83 -1.90 6.08
CA VAL A 145 -6.54 -3.33 6.10
C VAL A 145 -7.74 -4.06 6.68
N LYS A 146 -8.18 -5.11 5.99
CA LYS A 146 -9.29 -5.97 6.40
C LYS A 146 -8.73 -7.27 6.97
N LYS A 147 -9.11 -7.58 8.21
CA LYS A 147 -8.83 -8.87 8.85
C LYS A 147 -10.08 -9.76 8.81
N ASP A 148 -9.87 -11.06 8.70
CA ASP A 148 -10.94 -12.04 8.87
C ASP A 148 -11.20 -12.32 10.37
N LYS A 149 -12.15 -13.22 10.66
CA LYS A 149 -12.50 -13.62 12.03
C LYS A 149 -11.37 -14.30 12.79
N THR A 150 -10.33 -14.76 12.09
CA THR A 150 -9.14 -15.38 12.69
C THR A 150 -8.04 -14.36 13.01
N GLY A 151 -8.25 -13.09 12.64
CA GLY A 151 -7.26 -12.02 12.77
C GLY A 151 -6.26 -11.99 11.60
N THR A 152 -6.46 -12.81 10.58
CA THR A 152 -5.60 -12.87 9.40
C THR A 152 -5.96 -11.74 8.44
N VAL A 153 -4.96 -11.01 7.95
CA VAL A 153 -5.18 -9.98 6.93
C VAL A 153 -5.59 -10.63 5.61
N ILE A 154 -6.75 -10.24 5.07
CA ILE A 154 -7.33 -10.82 3.85
C ILE A 154 -7.45 -9.83 2.69
N ASN A 155 -7.47 -8.52 2.97
CA ASN A 155 -7.54 -7.49 1.94
C ASN A 155 -7.06 -6.14 2.50
N GLY A 156 -6.91 -5.14 1.65
CA GLY A 156 -6.63 -3.77 2.04
C GLY A 156 -6.78 -2.80 0.87
N GLY A 157 -6.62 -1.51 1.15
CA GLY A 157 -6.74 -0.46 0.16
C GLY A 157 -6.07 0.84 0.60
N ILE A 158 -5.83 1.70 -0.38
CA ILE A 158 -5.20 3.00 -0.24
C ILE A 158 -6.25 4.05 -0.59
N LEU A 159 -6.50 4.98 0.33
CA LEU A 159 -7.22 6.22 0.02
C LEU A 159 -6.21 7.34 -0.16
N ILE A 160 -6.09 7.86 -1.37
CA ILE A 160 -5.36 9.09 -1.66
C ILE A 160 -6.37 10.24 -1.74
N TYR A 161 -6.17 11.31 -0.99
CA TYR A 161 -7.14 12.41 -0.94
C TYR A 161 -6.48 13.76 -0.72
N VAL A 162 -7.15 14.82 -1.17
CA VAL A 162 -6.80 16.22 -0.89
C VAL A 162 -7.87 16.85 -0.02
N THR A 163 -7.48 17.64 0.98
CA THR A 163 -8.43 18.32 1.89
C THR A 163 -8.59 19.82 1.61
N SER A 164 -7.75 20.37 0.73
CA SER A 164 -7.75 21.79 0.39
C SER A 164 -8.79 22.10 -0.69
N ILE A 165 -9.81 22.88 -0.33
CA ILE A 165 -10.80 23.41 -1.26
C ILE A 165 -10.19 24.64 -1.94
N GLY A 166 -9.79 24.50 -3.20
CA GLY A 166 -9.45 25.62 -4.09
C GLY A 166 -8.08 26.27 -3.85
N SER A 167 -7.05 25.82 -4.56
CA SER A 167 -5.96 26.66 -5.14
C SER A 167 -4.82 25.83 -5.75
N ASP A 168 -4.57 24.62 -5.26
CA ASP A 168 -3.38 23.83 -5.67
C ASP A 168 -3.60 22.84 -6.84
N GLY A 169 -4.74 22.86 -7.54
CA GLY A 169 -5.08 21.90 -8.60
C GLY A 169 -5.47 22.58 -9.91
N GLY A 170 -4.52 23.25 -10.56
CA GLY A 170 -4.77 24.03 -11.80
C GLY A 170 -4.97 23.18 -13.06
N MET A 171 -4.70 21.87 -13.02
CA MET A 171 -4.65 20.99 -14.20
C MET A 171 -5.64 19.83 -14.14
N GLY A 172 -6.77 20.00 -13.44
CA GLY A 172 -7.73 18.92 -13.24
C GLY A 172 -7.44 18.17 -11.96
N GLY A 173 -8.41 18.14 -11.05
CA GLY A 173 -8.23 17.52 -9.74
C GLY A 173 -7.97 16.00 -9.82
N LEU A 174 -7.79 15.36 -8.65
CA LEU A 174 -7.48 13.93 -8.54
C LEU A 174 -8.41 13.04 -9.40
N ILE A 175 -9.68 13.43 -9.54
CA ILE A 175 -10.67 12.67 -10.33
C ILE A 175 -10.24 12.53 -11.80
N GLN A 176 -9.56 13.52 -12.38
CA GLN A 176 -9.12 13.48 -13.77
C GLN A 176 -7.99 12.47 -14.01
N LEU A 177 -7.31 12.03 -12.95
CA LEU A 177 -6.28 11.00 -13.06
C LEU A 177 -6.83 9.59 -13.26
N ALA A 178 -8.15 9.38 -13.12
CA ALA A 178 -8.75 8.05 -13.25
C ALA A 178 -8.43 7.36 -14.58
N ASP A 179 -8.36 8.12 -15.68
CA ASP A 179 -8.07 7.59 -17.02
C ASP A 179 -6.60 7.18 -17.21
N VAL A 180 -5.69 7.71 -16.40
CA VAL A 180 -4.23 7.49 -16.48
C VAL A 180 -3.67 6.81 -15.23
N ILE A 181 -4.52 6.32 -14.33
CA ILE A 181 -4.09 5.77 -13.05
C ILE A 181 -3.23 4.51 -13.22
N SER A 182 -3.47 3.72 -14.27
CA SER A 182 -2.64 2.56 -14.60
C SER A 182 -1.20 2.95 -14.92
N ASP A 183 -1.01 4.01 -15.71
CA ASP A 183 0.33 4.54 -16.04
C ASP A 183 1.02 5.10 -14.80
N ILE A 184 0.26 5.82 -13.96
CA ILE A 184 0.77 6.35 -12.68
C ILE A 184 1.21 5.22 -11.76
N LEU A 185 0.45 4.12 -11.69
CA LEU A 185 0.77 2.96 -10.88
C LEU A 185 2.04 2.27 -11.38
N GLU A 186 2.16 2.06 -12.69
CA GLU A 186 3.36 1.47 -13.30
C GLU A 186 4.60 2.34 -13.00
N LYS A 187 4.51 3.65 -13.23
CA LYS A 187 5.60 4.59 -12.92
C LYS A 187 5.96 4.64 -11.44
N SER A 188 4.96 4.52 -10.56
CA SER A 188 5.17 4.46 -9.12
C SER A 188 5.97 3.22 -8.72
N ILE A 189 5.61 2.05 -9.25
CA ILE A 189 6.35 0.80 -9.01
C ILE A 189 7.76 0.86 -9.62
N GLU A 190 7.90 1.34 -10.86
CA GLU A 190 9.21 1.50 -11.51
C GLU A 190 10.14 2.42 -10.71
N SER A 191 9.62 3.52 -10.17
CA SER A 191 10.41 4.50 -9.42
C SER A 191 11.08 3.92 -8.18
N LEU A 192 10.55 2.83 -7.61
CA LEU A 192 11.12 2.17 -6.45
C LEU A 192 12.43 1.45 -6.74
N THR A 193 12.67 1.07 -8.00
CA THR A 193 13.88 0.36 -8.42
C THR A 193 15.13 1.23 -8.38
N PHE A 194 14.97 2.55 -8.25
CA PHE A 194 16.06 3.51 -8.21
C PHE A 194 16.04 4.34 -6.92
N CYS A 195 17.17 4.47 -6.25
CA CYS A 195 17.38 5.46 -5.19
C CYS A 195 18.79 6.04 -5.30
N SER A 196 18.90 7.37 -5.22
CA SER A 196 20.21 8.04 -5.26
C SER A 196 21.12 7.69 -4.07
N ASN A 197 20.57 7.05 -3.03
CA ASN A 197 21.31 6.58 -1.87
C ASN A 197 21.65 5.08 -1.95
N ASP A 198 21.47 4.46 -3.11
CA ASP A 198 21.91 3.09 -3.36
C ASP A 198 23.45 3.03 -3.50
N PRO A 199 24.11 1.97 -2.98
CA PRO A 199 23.53 0.72 -2.45
C PRO A 199 23.11 0.76 -0.97
N LEU A 200 23.46 1.81 -0.22
CA LEU A 200 23.22 1.88 1.24
C LEU A 200 21.72 1.82 1.61
N CYS A 201 20.86 2.42 0.79
CA CYS A 201 19.41 2.31 0.99
C CYS A 201 18.92 0.90 0.68
N ASP A 202 19.44 0.26 -0.38
CA ASP A 202 19.03 -1.08 -0.79
C ASP A 202 19.47 -2.19 0.17
N GLU A 203 20.66 -2.07 0.75
CA GLU A 203 21.20 -3.11 1.62
C GLU A 203 20.52 -3.14 3.00
N LYS A 204 19.78 -2.07 3.34
CA LYS A 204 19.09 -1.94 4.62
C LYS A 204 17.94 -2.93 4.76
N LYS A 205 17.97 -3.75 5.81
CA LYS A 205 16.93 -4.72 6.15
C LYS A 205 16.16 -4.28 7.39
N LYS A 206 14.94 -4.78 7.56
CA LYS A 206 14.14 -4.52 8.76
C LYS A 206 14.74 -5.25 9.97
N GLU A 207 15.04 -4.49 11.01
CA GLU A 207 15.51 -4.97 12.31
C GLU A 207 14.52 -4.58 13.42
N ILE A 208 14.60 -5.24 14.59
CA ILE A 208 13.70 -4.99 15.72
C ILE A 208 13.70 -3.52 16.15
N SER A 209 14.88 -2.90 16.22
CA SER A 209 15.08 -1.50 16.63
C SER A 209 14.66 -0.48 15.56
N MET A 210 14.49 -0.92 14.31
CA MET A 210 14.22 -0.05 13.16
C MET A 210 12.72 -0.01 12.88
N LYS A 211 12.19 1.18 12.61
CA LYS A 211 10.78 1.34 12.20
C LYS A 211 10.53 1.11 10.71
N ASN A 212 11.59 1.17 9.89
CA ASN A 212 11.55 1.04 8.42
C ASN A 212 12.58 0.00 7.97
N GLY A 213 12.34 -0.60 6.81
CA GLY A 213 13.31 -1.40 6.05
C GLY A 213 14.09 -0.51 5.08
N ALA A 214 14.14 -0.90 3.80
CA ALA A 214 14.73 -0.08 2.75
C ALA A 214 13.81 1.08 2.38
N GLY A 215 14.07 2.23 3.00
CA GLY A 215 13.35 3.47 2.74
C GLY A 215 14.09 4.68 3.32
N CYS A 216 14.32 5.69 2.48
CA CYS A 216 14.99 6.93 2.87
C CYS A 216 14.28 8.16 2.28
N HIS A 217 14.79 9.35 2.59
CA HIS A 217 14.23 10.61 2.10
C HIS A 217 14.21 10.69 0.57
N SER A 218 15.21 10.11 -0.10
CA SER A 218 15.33 10.15 -1.56
C SER A 218 14.27 9.31 -2.27
N CYS A 219 13.86 8.15 -1.72
CA CYS A 219 12.95 7.22 -2.40
C CYS A 219 11.54 7.22 -1.81
N LEU A 220 11.36 7.07 -0.50
CA LEU A 220 10.06 6.76 0.11
C LEU A 220 9.49 7.85 1.00
N LEU A 221 10.29 8.60 1.77
CA LEU A 221 9.69 9.57 2.69
C LEU A 221 8.96 10.67 1.91
N ILE A 222 7.80 11.07 2.44
CA ILE A 222 6.97 12.19 1.99
C ILE A 222 6.77 13.16 3.17
N SER A 223 6.03 14.26 2.94
CA SER A 223 5.66 15.17 4.03
C SER A 223 4.97 14.42 5.17
N GLU A 224 5.37 14.68 6.42
CA GLU A 224 4.73 14.06 7.58
C GLU A 224 3.23 14.41 7.67
N THR A 225 2.81 15.54 7.11
CA THR A 225 1.39 15.94 7.04
C THR A 225 0.57 15.13 6.02
N SER A 226 1.26 14.44 5.11
CA SER A 226 0.66 13.59 4.07
C SER A 226 0.50 12.14 4.53
N CYS A 227 1.40 11.66 5.37
CA CYS A 227 1.44 10.28 5.88
C CYS A 227 0.79 10.18 7.27
N GLU A 228 -0.30 9.41 7.39
CA GLU A 228 -0.98 9.16 8.67
C GLU A 228 -0.08 8.45 9.70
N HIS A 229 0.94 7.73 9.22
CA HIS A 229 1.85 6.92 10.03
C HIS A 229 3.24 7.55 10.24
N ARG A 230 3.39 8.85 9.96
CA ARG A 230 4.63 9.63 10.20
C ARG A 230 5.87 9.03 9.53
N ASN A 231 5.69 8.51 8.31
CA ASN A 231 6.71 7.82 7.54
C ASN A 231 7.34 6.59 8.25
N PHE A 232 6.64 5.94 9.18
CA PHE A 232 7.05 4.66 9.75
C PHE A 232 6.44 3.49 8.99
N TYR A 233 7.07 2.32 9.07
CA TYR A 233 6.59 1.11 8.42
C TYR A 233 6.63 1.21 6.90
N LEU A 234 7.83 1.52 6.37
CA LEU A 234 8.12 1.64 4.94
C LEU A 234 9.23 0.68 4.53
N ASP A 235 9.06 0.00 3.40
CA ASP A 235 10.09 -0.88 2.83
C ASP A 235 9.85 -1.14 1.34
N ARG A 236 10.69 -0.57 0.46
CA ARG A 236 10.56 -0.80 -0.99
C ARG A 236 10.83 -2.24 -1.40
N HIS A 237 11.55 -3.03 -0.59
CA HIS A 237 11.83 -4.43 -0.89
C HIS A 237 10.56 -5.27 -0.99
N LEU A 238 9.50 -4.88 -0.28
CA LEU A 238 8.20 -5.54 -0.38
C LEU A 238 7.53 -5.33 -1.73
N ILE A 239 8.01 -4.41 -2.57
CA ILE A 239 7.45 -4.19 -3.91
C ILE A 239 8.47 -4.60 -4.97
N THR A 240 9.71 -4.14 -4.86
CA THR A 240 10.73 -4.33 -5.92
C THR A 240 11.21 -5.77 -6.06
N ARG A 241 11.11 -6.57 -5.00
CA ARG A 241 11.49 -7.99 -5.03
C ARG A 241 10.29 -8.92 -5.31
N PHE A 242 9.09 -8.37 -5.41
CA PHE A 242 7.92 -9.12 -5.86
C PHE A 242 7.69 -9.03 -7.37
N ARG A 243 8.42 -8.12 -8.03
CA ARG A 243 8.32 -7.87 -9.47
C ARG A 243 9.08 -8.92 -10.28
#